data_AF-A0A3C1U8A5-F1
#
_entry.id   AF-A0A3C1U8A5-F1
#
_cell.length_a   1.000
_cell.length_b   1.000
_cell.length_c   1.000
_cell.angle_alpha   90.00
_cell.angle_beta   90.00
_cell.angle_gamma   90.00
#
_symmetry.space_group_name_H-M   'P 1'
#
loop_
_entity.id
_entity.type
_entity.pdbx_description
1 polymer ?
#
loop_
_entity_poly.entity_id
_entity_poly.type
_entity_poly.pdbx_seq_one_letter_code
_entity_poly.pdbx_strand_id
1 'polypeptide(L)'
;GSRTFEAASLLKKYGADTYEADDLLKDDFNDFEMKTKLLKNCEKKPGGILISALNDGSVAPRAILSQVADSMLSIKDVEAAFVIANIDEKTVALSARSKGKVNVHTIVEKMSGGGHFSAAALQRENTTVVKLKEELEEALKTYMEEEEHKHESHLA
;
A
#
# COMPACT_ATOMS: atom_id res chain seq x y z
N GLY A 1 -5.25 9.72 22.51
CA GLY A 1 -4.30 10.79 22.86
C GLY A 1 -5.07 12.00 23.35
N SER A 2 -4.93 12.37 24.62
CA SER A 2 -5.65 13.51 25.23
C SER A 2 -5.40 14.83 24.50
N ARG A 3 -4.15 15.05 24.07
CA ARG A 3 -3.73 16.25 23.32
C ARG A 3 -4.43 16.41 21.97
N THR A 4 -4.74 15.32 21.27
CA THR A 4 -5.47 15.36 19.99
C THR A 4 -6.93 15.77 20.20
N PHE A 5 -7.56 15.24 21.25
CA PHE A 5 -8.94 15.61 21.59
C PHE A 5 -9.05 17.05 22.09
N GLU A 6 -8.09 17.53 22.88
CA GLU A 6 -8.02 18.93 23.32
C GLU A 6 -7.88 19.89 22.13
N ALA A 7 -6.98 19.57 21.19
CA ALA A 7 -6.81 20.36 19.97
C ALA A 7 -8.09 20.39 19.12
N ALA A 8 -8.72 19.23 18.89
CA ALA A 8 -9.99 19.15 18.14
C ALA A 8 -11.13 19.93 18.82
N SER A 9 -11.23 19.86 20.16
CA SER A 9 -12.21 20.64 20.92
C SER A 9 -11.97 22.15 20.79
N LEU A 10 -10.71 22.59 20.75
CA LEU A 10 -10.36 24.00 20.57
C LEU A 10 -10.71 24.50 19.17
N LEU A 11 -10.42 23.72 18.12
CA LEU A 11 -10.82 24.04 16.73
C LEU A 11 -12.33 24.18 16.61
N LYS A 12 -13.10 23.28 17.23
CA LYS A 12 -14.56 23.35 17.25
C LYS A 12 -15.07 24.61 17.97
N LYS A 13 -14.42 25.04 19.05
CA LYS A 13 -14.73 26.32 19.72
C LYS A 13 -14.46 27.53 18.83
N TYR A 14 -13.49 27.46 17.93
CA TYR A 14 -13.19 28.50 16.95
C TYR A 14 -14.04 28.42 15.67
N GLY A 15 -15.06 27.55 15.64
CA GLY A 15 -16.02 27.48 14.55
C GLY A 15 -15.69 26.45 13.46
N ALA A 16 -14.75 25.53 13.69
CA ALA A 16 -14.53 24.43 12.76
C ALA A 16 -15.79 23.53 12.68
N ASP A 17 -16.31 23.35 11.47
CA ASP A 17 -17.46 22.50 11.21
C ASP A 17 -17.01 21.08 10.84
N THR A 18 -17.50 20.10 11.59
CA THR A 18 -17.22 18.68 11.34
C THR A 18 -17.93 18.15 10.10
N TYR A 19 -19.05 18.75 9.69
CA TYR A 19 -19.74 18.38 8.45
C TYR A 19 -18.97 18.84 7.23
N GLU A 20 -18.45 20.08 7.22
CA GLU A 20 -17.61 20.56 6.12
C GLU A 20 -16.29 19.78 6.03
N ALA A 21 -15.69 19.44 7.17
CA ALA A 21 -14.49 18.61 7.21
C ALA A 21 -14.74 17.19 6.69
N ASP A 22 -15.88 16.57 7.04
CA ASP A 22 -16.29 15.27 6.52
C ASP A 22 -16.52 15.34 5.00
N ASP A 23 -17.23 16.37 4.53
CA ASP A 23 -17.53 16.55 3.11
C ASP A 23 -16.26 16.73 2.28
N LEU A 24 -15.28 17.49 2.79
CA LEU A 24 -13.97 17.68 2.17
C LEU A 24 -13.14 16.39 2.05
N LEU A 25 -13.39 15.41 2.93
CA LEU A 25 -12.67 14.14 2.98
C LEU A 25 -13.35 13.03 2.16
N LYS A 26 -14.54 13.27 1.60
CA LYS A 26 -15.23 12.29 0.77
C LYS A 26 -14.49 12.12 -0.55
N ASP A 27 -14.44 10.87 -0.99
CA ASP A 27 -13.98 10.55 -2.33
C ASP A 27 -14.95 11.09 -3.37
N ASP A 28 -14.42 11.58 -4.49
CA ASP A 28 -15.23 11.76 -5.67
C ASP A 28 -15.51 10.41 -6.35
N PHE A 29 -16.41 10.42 -7.34
CA PHE A 29 -16.82 9.18 -8.02
C PHE A 29 -15.66 8.53 -8.79
N ASN A 30 -14.72 9.30 -9.34
CA ASN A 30 -13.59 8.76 -10.10
C ASN A 30 -12.59 8.07 -9.17
N ASP A 31 -12.34 8.65 -8.00
CA ASP A 31 -11.52 8.04 -6.95
C ASP A 31 -12.15 6.74 -6.46
N PHE A 32 -13.47 6.73 -6.23
CA PHE A 32 -14.20 5.51 -5.86
C PHE A 32 -14.11 4.42 -6.95
N GLU A 33 -14.31 4.79 -8.22
CA GLU A 33 -14.19 3.86 -9.35
C GLU A 33 -12.77 3.29 -9.46
N MET A 34 -11.75 4.14 -9.34
CA MET A 34 -10.35 3.74 -9.41
C MET A 34 -9.97 2.79 -8.27
N LYS A 35 -10.37 3.09 -7.02
CA LYS A 35 -10.15 2.19 -5.87
C LYS A 35 -10.80 0.83 -6.11
N THR A 36 -12.05 0.82 -6.55
CA THR A 36 -12.79 -0.41 -6.85
C THR A 36 -12.08 -1.23 -7.93
N LYS A 37 -11.58 -0.56 -8.97
CA LYS A 37 -10.84 -1.18 -10.06
C LYS A 37 -9.53 -1.83 -9.61
N LEU A 38 -8.77 -1.16 -8.74
CA LEU A 38 -7.56 -1.72 -8.13
C LEU A 38 -7.91 -2.93 -7.24
N LEU A 39 -8.88 -2.78 -6.33
CA LEU A 39 -9.33 -3.86 -5.46
C LEU A 39 -9.79 -5.10 -6.22
N LYS A 40 -10.46 -4.93 -7.37
CA LYS A 40 -10.88 -6.03 -8.25
C LYS A 40 -9.71 -6.83 -8.85
N ASN A 41 -8.55 -6.20 -9.01
CA ASN A 41 -7.34 -6.82 -9.56
C ASN A 41 -6.40 -7.38 -8.49
N CYS A 42 -6.90 -7.59 -7.26
CA CYS A 42 -6.14 -8.23 -6.19
C CYS A 42 -5.97 -9.74 -6.43
N GLU A 43 -4.75 -10.21 -6.24
CA GLU A 43 -4.39 -11.62 -6.18
C GLU A 43 -3.77 -11.97 -4.83
N LYS A 44 -4.08 -13.18 -4.33
CA LYS A 44 -3.53 -13.69 -3.08
C LYS A 44 -2.27 -14.49 -3.33
N LYS A 45 -1.26 -14.25 -2.50
CA LYS A 45 -0.01 -15.02 -2.43
C LYS A 45 0.12 -15.72 -1.06
N PRO A 46 1.00 -16.71 -0.93
CA PRO A 46 1.32 -17.33 0.36
C PRO A 46 1.74 -16.30 1.44
N GLY A 47 1.64 -16.68 2.71
CA GLY A 47 2.07 -15.82 3.82
C GLY A 47 1.12 -14.65 4.14
N GLY A 48 -0.13 -14.69 3.66
CA GLY A 48 -1.09 -13.61 3.91
C GLY A 48 -0.79 -12.34 3.11
N ILE A 49 -0.20 -12.48 1.92
CA ILE A 49 0.14 -11.34 1.06
C ILE A 49 -0.93 -11.15 0.00
N LEU A 50 -1.33 -9.90 -0.23
CA LEU A 50 -2.12 -9.50 -1.40
C LEU A 50 -1.34 -8.56 -2.30
N ILE A 51 -1.50 -8.74 -3.61
CA ILE A 51 -0.93 -7.87 -4.64
C ILE A 51 -2.06 -7.40 -5.55
N SER A 52 -2.18 -6.10 -5.79
CA SER A 52 -3.03 -5.53 -6.83
C SER A 52 -2.15 -4.90 -7.90
N ALA A 53 -2.23 -5.36 -9.14
CA ALA A 53 -1.46 -4.79 -10.24
C ALA A 53 -2.40 -4.42 -11.40
N LEU A 54 -2.59 -3.12 -11.66
CA LEU A 54 -3.49 -2.64 -12.70
C LEU A 54 -2.71 -2.31 -13.98
N ASN A 55 -2.73 -3.24 -14.95
CA ASN A 55 -2.02 -3.12 -16.22
C ASN A 55 -2.98 -2.91 -17.41
N ASP A 56 -3.77 -1.83 -17.38
CA ASP A 56 -4.71 -1.50 -18.46
C ASP A 56 -4.54 -0.06 -19.01
N GLY A 57 -3.44 0.59 -18.65
CA GLY A 57 -3.13 1.96 -19.06
C GLY A 57 -3.76 3.05 -18.19
N SER A 58 -4.66 2.71 -17.25
CA SER A 58 -5.24 3.70 -16.35
C SER A 58 -4.19 4.31 -15.42
N VAL A 59 -4.33 5.61 -15.15
CA VAL A 59 -3.47 6.35 -14.22
C VAL A 59 -4.19 6.52 -12.88
N ALA A 60 -3.50 6.19 -11.79
CA ALA A 60 -4.03 6.30 -10.43
C ALA A 60 -3.09 7.17 -9.56
N PRO A 61 -3.62 8.18 -8.84
CA PRO A 61 -2.81 8.97 -7.91
C PRO A 61 -2.17 8.11 -6.81
N ARG A 62 -0.96 8.46 -6.37
CA ARG A 62 -0.23 7.73 -5.30
C ARG A 62 -1.03 7.60 -4.00
N ALA A 63 -1.88 8.58 -3.71
CA ALA A 63 -2.78 8.56 -2.56
C ALA A 63 -3.79 7.39 -2.66
N ILE A 64 -4.37 7.17 -3.85
CA ILE A 64 -5.29 6.06 -4.13
C ILE A 64 -4.59 4.72 -3.96
N LEU A 65 -3.37 4.54 -4.48
CA LEU A 65 -2.60 3.31 -4.28
C LEU A 65 -2.43 2.98 -2.79
N SER A 66 -2.12 4.00 -1.99
CA SER A 66 -1.91 3.85 -0.54
C SER A 66 -3.20 3.48 0.18
N GLN A 67 -4.31 4.15 -0.13
CA GLN A 67 -5.62 3.87 0.46
C GLN A 67 -6.14 2.48 0.08
N VAL A 68 -5.88 2.03 -1.16
CA VAL A 68 -6.20 0.66 -1.58
C VAL A 68 -5.36 -0.35 -0.80
N ALA A 69 -4.07 -0.12 -0.63
CA ALA A 69 -3.20 -1.00 0.16
C ALA A 69 -3.68 -1.09 1.62
N ASP A 70 -4.08 0.04 2.23
CA ASP A 70 -4.67 0.06 3.57
C ASP A 70 -6.01 -0.70 3.62
N SER A 71 -6.85 -0.56 2.60
CA SER A 71 -8.12 -1.30 2.47
C SER A 71 -7.89 -2.81 2.34
N MET A 72 -6.88 -3.23 1.57
CA MET A 72 -6.49 -4.64 1.44
C MET A 72 -6.04 -5.24 2.77
N LEU A 73 -5.39 -4.46 3.66
CA LEU A 73 -5.06 -4.93 5.00
C LEU A 73 -6.30 -5.19 5.86
N SER A 74 -7.44 -4.55 5.62
CA SER A 74 -8.66 -4.83 6.39
C SER A 74 -9.22 -6.24 6.16
N ILE A 75 -8.78 -6.92 5.09
CA ILE A 75 -9.19 -8.28 4.75
C ILE A 75 -8.62 -9.27 5.77
N LYS A 76 -9.43 -10.26 6.13
CA LYS A 76 -9.06 -11.34 7.06
C LYS A 76 -7.85 -12.11 6.53
N ASP A 77 -6.94 -12.46 7.44
CA ASP A 77 -5.74 -13.27 7.16
C ASP A 77 -4.76 -12.63 6.14
N VAL A 78 -4.82 -11.30 6.01
CA VAL A 78 -3.85 -10.49 5.25
C VAL A 78 -2.88 -9.80 6.21
N GLU A 79 -1.59 -9.97 5.97
CA GLU A 79 -0.48 -9.42 6.76
C GLU A 79 0.27 -8.30 6.00
N ALA A 80 0.31 -8.36 4.67
CA ALA A 80 0.86 -7.32 3.81
C ALA A 80 0.08 -7.14 2.52
N ALA A 81 0.09 -5.92 2.00
CA ALA A 81 -0.58 -5.52 0.77
C ALA A 81 0.35 -4.68 -0.11
N PHE A 82 0.34 -4.97 -1.41
CA PHE A 82 1.12 -4.26 -2.42
C PHE A 82 0.20 -3.81 -3.55
N VAL A 83 0.28 -2.56 -3.96
CA VAL A 83 -0.54 -1.99 -5.04
C VAL A 83 0.37 -1.35 -6.08
N ILE A 84 0.22 -1.76 -7.33
CA ILE A 84 1.02 -1.33 -8.48
C ILE A 84 0.11 -0.75 -9.56
N ALA A 85 0.39 0.46 -10.00
CA ALA A 85 -0.30 1.10 -11.12
C ALA A 85 0.56 2.20 -11.76
N ASN A 86 0.16 2.62 -12.96
CA ASN A 86 0.71 3.83 -13.58
C ASN A 86 0.27 5.04 -12.75
N ILE A 87 1.20 5.97 -12.48
CA ILE A 87 0.90 7.24 -11.82
C ILE A 87 0.97 8.43 -12.79
N ASP A 88 1.52 8.19 -13.97
CA ASP A 88 1.47 9.03 -15.17
C ASP A 88 1.76 8.14 -16.40
N GLU A 89 1.95 8.72 -17.59
CA GLU A 89 2.18 7.99 -18.84
C GLU A 89 3.46 7.14 -18.86
N LYS A 90 4.48 7.49 -18.08
CA LYS A 90 5.82 6.87 -18.12
C LYS A 90 6.23 6.28 -16.78
N THR A 91 5.52 6.59 -15.71
CA THR A 91 5.93 6.24 -14.35
C THR A 91 4.96 5.24 -13.74
N VAL A 92 5.53 4.16 -13.21
CA VAL A 92 4.81 3.14 -12.46
C VAL A 92 5.23 3.24 -11.01
N ALA A 93 4.26 3.19 -10.10
CA ALA A 93 4.54 3.20 -8.67
C ALA A 93 4.03 1.93 -7.99
N LEU A 94 4.67 1.60 -6.88
CA LEU A 94 4.26 0.57 -5.94
C LEU A 94 4.07 1.21 -4.56
N SER A 95 2.93 0.92 -3.93
CA SER A 95 2.68 1.22 -2.51
C SER A 95 2.57 -0.09 -1.73
N ALA A 96 3.30 -0.18 -0.61
CA ALA A 96 3.35 -1.35 0.25
C ALA A 96 2.90 -1.00 1.67
N ARG A 97 2.09 -1.89 2.26
CA ARG A 97 1.54 -1.76 3.62
C ARG A 97 1.62 -3.10 4.35
N SER A 98 1.79 -3.06 5.67
CA SER A 98 1.83 -4.26 6.52
C SER A 98 1.15 -4.02 7.87
N LYS A 99 0.56 -5.08 8.43
CA LYS A 99 0.00 -5.13 9.79
C LYS A 99 1.06 -5.23 10.90
N GLY A 100 2.33 -5.32 10.55
CA GLY A 100 3.43 -5.38 11.52
C GLY A 100 4.13 -6.74 11.62
N LYS A 101 3.70 -7.76 10.86
CA LYS A 101 4.43 -9.05 10.78
C LYS A 101 5.45 -9.09 9.64
N VAL A 102 5.09 -8.56 8.48
CA VAL A 102 5.95 -8.50 7.29
C VAL A 102 6.67 -7.16 7.26
N ASN A 103 8.00 -7.17 7.12
CA ASN A 103 8.76 -5.94 6.96
C ASN A 103 8.75 -5.49 5.49
N VAL A 104 7.81 -4.63 5.12
CA VAL A 104 7.66 -4.16 3.73
C VAL A 104 8.77 -3.22 3.29
N HIS A 105 9.47 -2.57 4.23
CA HIS A 105 10.62 -1.74 3.90
C HIS A 105 11.76 -2.57 3.28
N THR A 106 12.14 -3.69 3.91
CA THR A 106 13.22 -4.54 3.39
C THR A 106 12.89 -5.12 2.00
N ILE A 107 11.63 -5.47 1.74
CA ILE A 107 11.19 -5.95 0.42
C ILE A 107 11.34 -4.83 -0.62
N VAL A 108 10.83 -3.64 -0.32
CA VAL A 108 10.84 -2.49 -1.25
C VAL A 108 12.25 -1.91 -1.44
N GLU A 109 13.11 -1.99 -0.42
CA GLU A 109 14.51 -1.57 -0.52
C GLU A 109 15.32 -2.44 -1.48
N LYS A 110 15.07 -3.76 -1.52
CA LYS A 110 15.67 -4.66 -2.55
C LYS A 110 15.31 -4.22 -3.97
N MET A 111 14.15 -3.59 -4.14
CA MET A 111 13.68 -3.00 -5.39
C MET A 111 14.12 -1.53 -5.58
N SER A 112 15.12 -1.06 -4.82
CA SER A 112 15.60 0.34 -4.83
C SER A 112 14.55 1.39 -4.42
N GLY A 113 13.59 1.01 -3.58
CA GLY A 113 12.62 1.92 -2.95
C GLY A 113 13.00 2.31 -1.52
N GLY A 114 12.02 2.78 -0.75
CA GLY A 114 12.23 3.14 0.66
C GLY A 114 10.96 3.25 1.48
N GLY A 115 11.11 3.48 2.78
CA GLY A 115 10.00 3.68 3.72
C GLY A 115 10.31 3.23 5.13
N HIS A 116 9.31 2.66 5.78
CA HIS A 116 9.34 2.15 7.14
C HIS A 116 8.77 0.73 7.20
N PHE A 117 8.96 0.06 8.34
CA PHE A 117 8.59 -1.33 8.57
C PHE A 117 7.20 -1.71 8.04
N SER A 118 6.18 -0.89 8.30
CA SER A 118 4.78 -1.14 7.94
C SER A 118 4.30 -0.40 6.69
N ALA A 119 5.12 0.48 6.10
CA ALA A 119 4.73 1.36 5.02
C ALA A 119 5.94 1.73 4.16
N ALA A 120 5.97 1.28 2.91
CA ALA A 120 7.05 1.58 1.96
C ALA A 120 6.50 1.84 0.56
N ALA A 121 7.29 2.49 -0.29
CA ALA A 121 6.91 2.77 -1.66
C ALA A 121 8.13 2.93 -2.57
N LEU A 122 7.90 2.79 -3.87
CA LEU A 122 8.87 3.11 -4.90
C LEU A 122 8.14 3.61 -6.16
N GLN A 123 8.87 4.29 -7.04
CA GLN A 123 8.41 4.59 -8.39
C GLN A 123 9.55 4.36 -9.38
N ARG A 124 9.22 3.97 -10.60
CA ARG A 124 10.18 3.85 -11.69
C ARG A 124 9.64 4.51 -12.95
N GLU A 125 10.48 5.31 -13.58
CA GLU A 125 10.23 5.86 -14.90
C GLU A 125 10.55 4.83 -15.99
N ASN A 126 9.87 4.94 -17.13
CA ASN A 126 10.08 4.12 -18.33
C ASN A 126 10.00 2.60 -18.09
N THR A 127 9.11 2.18 -17.18
CA THR A 127 8.82 0.76 -16.91
C THR A 127 7.35 0.42 -17.17
N THR A 128 6.99 -0.84 -16.99
CA THR A 128 5.60 -1.31 -17.08
C THR A 128 5.15 -1.91 -15.74
N VAL A 129 3.84 -1.92 -15.51
CA VAL A 129 3.23 -2.57 -14.33
C VAL A 129 3.62 -4.04 -14.24
N VAL A 130 3.69 -4.73 -15.39
CA VAL A 130 4.12 -6.13 -15.46
C VAL A 130 5.55 -6.30 -14.96
N LYS A 131 6.50 -5.52 -15.47
CA LYS A 131 7.92 -5.61 -15.06
C LYS A 131 8.10 -5.32 -13.58
N LEU A 132 7.41 -4.29 -13.07
CA LEU A 132 7.53 -3.95 -11.65
C LEU A 132 6.88 -5.02 -10.75
N LYS A 133 5.83 -5.69 -11.23
CA LYS A 133 5.21 -6.83 -10.55
C LYS A 133 6.17 -8.03 -10.51
N GLU A 134 6.83 -8.35 -11.62
CA GLU A 134 7.83 -9.43 -11.68
C GLU A 134 8.97 -9.18 -10.67
N GLU A 135 9.49 -7.96 -10.64
CA GLU A 135 10.52 -7.54 -9.66
C GLU A 135 10.03 -7.69 -8.20
N LEU A 136 8.77 -7.35 -7.94
CA LEU A 136 8.16 -7.53 -6.61
C LEU A 136 8.06 -9.01 -6.25
N GLU A 137 7.62 -9.86 -7.17
CA GLU A 137 7.48 -11.30 -6.92
C GLU A 137 8.84 -11.96 -6.61
N GLU A 138 9.90 -11.55 -7.30
CA GLU A 138 11.27 -11.99 -7.00
C GLU A 138 11.75 -11.51 -5.62
N ALA A 139 11.50 -10.24 -5.27
CA ALA A 139 11.85 -9.70 -3.97
C ALA A 139 11.09 -10.39 -2.83
N LEU A 140 9.80 -10.70 -3.04
CA LEU A 140 8.96 -11.45 -2.11
C LEU A 140 9.44 -12.88 -1.92
N LYS A 141 9.78 -13.58 -3.00
CA LYS A 141 10.34 -14.94 -2.92
C LYS A 141 11.61 -14.96 -2.07
N THR A 142 12.55 -14.06 -2.37
CA THR A 142 13.81 -13.92 -1.62
C THR A 142 13.55 -13.63 -0.15
N TYR A 143 12.60 -12.74 0.16
CA TYR A 143 12.22 -12.43 1.54
C TYR A 143 11.66 -13.65 2.28
N MET A 144 10.79 -14.45 1.64
CA MET A 144 10.23 -15.64 2.28
C MET A 144 11.27 -16.71 2.57
N GLU A 145 12.19 -16.96 1.62
CA GLU A 145 13.30 -17.91 1.82
C GLU A 145 14.21 -17.49 2.99
N GLU A 146 14.50 -16.19 3.12
CA GLU A 146 15.27 -15.64 4.24
C GLU A 146 14.57 -15.80 5.59
N GLU A 147 13.24 -15.64 5.63
CA GLU A 147 12.46 -15.81 6.87
C GLU A 147 12.32 -17.28 7.28
N GLU A 148 12.19 -18.21 6.33
CA GLU A 148 12.19 -19.66 6.59
C GLU A 148 13.53 -20.11 7.21
N HIS A 149 14.66 -19.70 6.63
CA HIS A 149 15.98 -20.04 7.16
C HIS A 149 16.24 -19.50 8.57
N LYS A 150 15.78 -18.28 8.89
CA LYS A 150 15.89 -17.72 10.25
C LYS A 150 15.08 -18.50 11.28
N HIS A 151 13.94 -19.07 10.86
CA HIS A 151 13.09 -19.86 11.73
C HIS A 151 13.74 -21.21 12.05
N GLU A 152 14.28 -21.89 11.04
CA GLU A 152 15.01 -23.16 11.23
C GLU A 152 16.26 -22.98 12.10
N SER A 153 17.03 -21.90 11.91
CA SER A 153 18.24 -21.65 12.70
C SER A 153 17.97 -21.32 14.18
N HIS A 154 16.76 -20.91 14.54
CA HIS A 154 16.37 -20.66 15.94
C HIS A 154 15.84 -21.91 16.65
N LEU A 155 15.51 -22.96 15.89
CA LEU A 155 14.99 -24.23 16.41
C LEU A 155 16.10 -25.29 16.60
N ALA A 156 17.27 -25.07 16.00
CA ALA A 156 18.48 -25.90 16.14
C ALA A 156 19.38 -25.41 17.28
#